data_AF-A0A921CM78-F1
#
_entry.id   AF-A0A921CM78-F1
#
_cell.length_a   1.000
_cell.length_b   1.000
_cell.length_c   1.000
_cell.angle_alpha   90.00
_cell.angle_beta   90.00
_cell.angle_gamma   90.00
#
_symmetry.space_group_name_H-M   'P 1'
#
loop_
_entity.id
_entity.type
_entity.pdbx_description
1 polymer ?
#
loop_
_entity_poly.entity_id
_entity_poly.type
_entity_poly.pdbx_seq_one_letter_code
_entity_poly.pdbx_strand_id
1 'polypeptide(L)'
;MRSGPYYHNMVGILTEAASVKIATPIEIPFEKLTSSTRGLPDDVIILPDTTLKSLKEGLKPGSYPAEYTGGLGEAGLANLKAFVEAGGTLVTLDSAGEFATDYLGVAATNVLKGVSNQEFYCPGSILEVDVDTAHPVAYGLSPQTAAYFVHSPAYTVGEGLRVIGSYPQGKDPLLSGWLMGPQFIQGKAALVEAPYGKGRVILVGFRTQHRGQPHGTYKVLFNSIFYGAAEPVD
;
A
#
# COMPACT_ATOMS: atom_id res chain seq x y z
N MET A 1 -20.85 11.66 -20.04
CA MET A 1 -21.47 11.01 -18.86
C MET A 1 -21.98 9.64 -19.31
N ARG A 2 -21.20 8.57 -19.08
CA ARG A 2 -21.63 7.20 -19.39
C ARG A 2 -22.24 6.62 -18.11
N SER A 3 -23.57 6.61 -18.03
CA SER A 3 -24.30 5.92 -16.97
C SER A 3 -24.37 4.43 -17.32
N GLY A 4 -23.56 3.60 -16.66
CA GLY A 4 -23.76 2.15 -16.64
C GLY A 4 -24.62 1.78 -15.44
N PRO A 5 -25.73 1.04 -15.59
CA PRO A 5 -26.53 0.58 -14.47
C PRO A 5 -25.79 -0.56 -13.76
N TYR A 6 -25.22 -0.28 -12.59
CA TYR A 6 -24.79 -1.30 -11.64
C TYR A 6 -25.86 -1.36 -10.53
N TYR A 7 -26.66 -2.43 -10.55
CA TYR A 7 -27.77 -2.77 -9.64
C TYR A 7 -29.15 -2.12 -9.91
N HIS A 8 -30.21 -2.92 -9.77
CA HIS A 8 -31.61 -2.45 -9.80
C HIS A 8 -31.83 -1.38 -8.73
N ASN A 9 -32.40 -0.23 -9.12
CA ASN A 9 -32.81 0.89 -8.26
C ASN A 9 -31.70 1.69 -7.55
N MET A 10 -30.48 1.74 -8.09
CA MET A 10 -29.47 2.73 -7.68
C MET A 10 -28.95 3.53 -8.88
N VAL A 11 -28.94 4.86 -8.76
CA VAL A 11 -28.20 5.75 -9.67
C VAL A 11 -26.89 6.11 -8.97
N GLY A 12 -25.82 5.41 -9.33
CA GLY A 12 -24.47 5.80 -8.96
C GLY A 12 -24.04 7.00 -9.80
N ILE A 13 -24.04 8.20 -9.23
CA ILE A 13 -23.35 9.34 -9.82
C ILE A 13 -21.90 9.32 -9.31
N LEU A 14 -20.98 8.83 -10.14
CA LEU A 14 -19.56 9.09 -9.94
C LEU A 14 -19.29 10.52 -10.46
N THR A 15 -19.03 11.47 -9.56
CA THR A 15 -18.57 12.82 -9.93
C THR A 15 -17.07 12.89 -10.25
N GLU A 16 -16.42 11.74 -10.48
CA GLU A 16 -15.03 11.66 -10.93
C GLU A 16 -14.89 12.04 -12.42
N ALA A 17 -15.09 13.32 -12.70
CA ALA A 17 -14.53 13.95 -13.88
C ALA A 17 -13.12 14.43 -13.55
N ALA A 18 -12.13 13.53 -13.62
CA ALA A 18 -10.76 13.97 -13.81
C ALA A 18 -10.69 14.63 -15.19
N SER A 19 -10.56 15.95 -15.23
CA SER A 19 -10.40 16.68 -16.48
C SER A 19 -9.10 16.25 -17.15
N VAL A 20 -9.16 15.76 -18.38
CA VAL A 20 -7.97 15.48 -19.21
C VAL A 20 -7.10 16.73 -19.45
N LYS A 21 -7.64 17.94 -19.22
CA LYS A 21 -6.82 19.17 -19.21
C LYS A 21 -5.86 19.28 -18.01
N ILE A 22 -6.10 18.53 -16.93
CA ILE A 22 -5.22 18.49 -15.74
C ILE A 22 -4.17 17.37 -15.88
N ALA A 23 -4.43 16.36 -16.70
CA ALA A 23 -3.51 15.26 -17.00
C ALA A 23 -2.67 15.57 -18.25
N THR A 24 -1.94 16.69 -18.26
CA THR A 24 -0.77 16.77 -19.15
C THR A 24 0.18 15.65 -18.68
N PRO A 25 0.65 14.75 -19.56
CA PRO A 25 1.72 13.84 -19.20
C PRO A 25 2.90 14.70 -18.76
N ILE A 26 3.15 14.76 -17.46
CA ILE A 26 4.37 15.34 -16.96
C ILE A 26 5.40 14.23 -17.15
N GLU A 27 6.08 14.26 -18.28
CA GLU A 27 7.33 13.52 -18.42
C GLU A 27 8.33 14.21 -17.50
N ILE A 28 8.64 13.56 -16.39
CA ILE A 28 9.79 13.90 -15.57
C ILE A 28 10.88 12.92 -16.01
N PRO A 29 11.82 13.33 -16.88
CA PRO A 29 12.99 12.50 -17.20
C PRO A 29 13.69 12.12 -15.89
N PHE A 30 14.18 10.88 -15.80
CA PHE A 30 14.91 10.43 -14.60
C PHE A 30 16.06 11.38 -14.24
N GLU A 31 16.72 11.95 -15.24
CA GLU A 31 17.78 12.95 -15.11
C GLU A 31 17.33 14.31 -14.52
N LYS A 32 16.01 14.59 -14.52
CA LYS A 32 15.40 15.76 -13.86
C LYS A 32 14.97 15.47 -12.43
N LEU A 33 14.95 14.20 -12.02
CA LEU A 33 14.98 13.86 -10.61
C LEU A 33 16.44 14.10 -10.18
N THR A 34 16.80 15.36 -9.96
CA THR A 34 18.08 15.75 -9.38
C THR A 34 17.79 16.67 -8.21
N SER A 35 18.38 16.37 -7.06
CA SER A 35 18.35 17.31 -5.97
C SER A 35 19.29 18.48 -6.29
N SER A 36 18.90 19.71 -5.95
CA SER A 36 19.78 20.86 -6.16
C SER A 36 20.87 21.04 -5.11
N THR A 37 20.95 20.22 -4.05
CA THR A 37 21.89 20.49 -2.93
C THR A 37 22.36 19.27 -2.13
N ARG A 38 21.80 18.09 -2.33
CA ARG A 38 22.12 16.85 -1.61
C ARG A 38 21.29 15.79 -2.31
N GLY A 39 21.92 14.81 -3.00
CA GLY A 39 21.34 13.86 -3.99
C GLY A 39 19.85 13.59 -3.81
N LEU A 40 19.09 13.27 -4.87
CA LEU A 40 17.75 12.70 -4.65
C LEU A 40 17.90 11.69 -3.50
N PRO A 41 17.13 11.79 -2.41
CA PRO A 41 17.23 10.80 -1.39
C PRO A 41 16.90 9.47 -2.07
N ASP A 42 17.92 8.63 -2.25
CA ASP A 42 17.81 7.22 -2.64
C ASP A 42 17.16 6.44 -1.47
N ASP A 43 16.16 7.05 -0.81
CA ASP A 43 15.75 6.71 0.54
C ASP A 43 14.40 6.01 0.50
N VAL A 44 13.47 6.38 -0.40
CA VAL A 44 12.12 5.82 -0.41
C VAL A 44 11.59 5.54 -1.82
N ILE A 45 11.21 4.28 -2.08
CA ILE A 45 10.40 3.89 -3.25
C ILE A 45 9.01 3.48 -2.75
N ILE A 46 7.97 3.99 -3.41
CA ILE A 46 6.58 3.63 -3.10
C ILE A 46 6.05 2.75 -4.23
N LEU A 47 5.66 1.52 -3.90
CA LEU A 47 4.94 0.64 -4.81
C LEU A 47 3.44 0.87 -4.63
N PRO A 48 2.74 1.40 -5.65
CA PRO A 48 1.30 1.53 -5.60
C PRO A 48 0.66 0.15 -5.61
N ASP A 49 -0.64 0.08 -5.30
CA ASP A 49 -1.36 -1.18 -5.35
C ASP A 49 -1.28 -1.84 -6.73
N THR A 50 -0.52 -2.91 -6.76
CA THR A 50 -0.28 -3.76 -7.93
C THR A 50 0.17 -5.11 -7.41
N THR A 51 -0.26 -6.19 -8.05
CA THR A 51 0.20 -7.53 -7.68
C THR A 51 1.66 -7.71 -8.10
N LEU A 52 2.38 -8.66 -7.49
CA LEU A 52 3.75 -8.98 -7.90
C LEU A 52 3.80 -9.37 -9.39
N LYS A 53 2.79 -10.08 -9.86
CA LYS A 53 2.66 -10.44 -11.28
C LYS A 53 2.55 -9.20 -12.17
N SER A 54 1.63 -8.28 -11.85
CA SER A 54 1.45 -7.05 -12.63
C SER A 54 2.68 -6.14 -12.56
N LEU A 55 3.39 -6.10 -11.42
CA LEU A 55 4.64 -5.35 -11.29
C LEU A 55 5.73 -5.90 -12.23
N LYS A 56 5.84 -7.23 -12.32
CA LYS A 56 6.84 -7.92 -13.16
C LYS A 56 6.50 -7.87 -14.64
N GLU A 57 5.27 -8.25 -15.00
CA GLU A 57 4.84 -8.46 -16.38
C GLU A 57 4.27 -7.20 -17.03
N GLY A 58 3.69 -6.32 -16.22
CA GLY A 58 3.06 -5.06 -16.64
C GLY A 58 1.93 -5.24 -17.65
N LEU A 59 1.80 -4.27 -18.55
CA LEU A 59 0.72 -4.25 -19.54
C LEU A 59 1.03 -5.19 -20.71
N LYS A 60 0.04 -5.99 -21.12
CA LYS A 60 0.21 -6.98 -22.19
C LYS A 60 0.51 -6.32 -23.54
N PRO A 61 1.39 -6.90 -24.37
CA PRO A 61 1.57 -6.46 -25.75
C PRO A 61 0.23 -6.40 -26.51
N GLY A 62 0.02 -5.32 -27.27
CA GLY A 62 -1.21 -5.09 -28.03
C GLY A 62 -2.38 -4.50 -27.23
N SER A 63 -2.25 -4.32 -25.91
CA SER A 63 -3.26 -3.59 -25.11
C SER A 63 -3.04 -2.07 -25.10
N TYR A 64 -1.80 -1.63 -25.34
CA TYR A 64 -1.33 -0.25 -25.40
C TYR A 64 -0.23 -0.11 -26.48
N PRO A 65 0.15 1.13 -26.88
CA PRO A 65 1.36 1.36 -27.67
C PRO A 65 2.57 0.67 -27.05
N ALA A 66 3.47 0.15 -27.90
CA ALA A 66 4.52 -0.78 -27.49
C ALA A 66 5.44 -0.21 -26.39
N GLU A 67 5.72 1.09 -26.46
CA GLU A 67 6.53 1.84 -25.48
C GLU A 67 5.93 1.90 -24.06
N TYR A 68 4.63 1.60 -23.91
CA TYR A 68 3.93 1.56 -22.61
C TYR A 68 3.54 0.14 -22.18
N THR A 69 4.00 -0.89 -22.91
CA THR A 69 3.76 -2.30 -22.57
C THR A 69 4.96 -2.91 -21.85
N GLY A 70 4.72 -3.98 -21.08
CA GLY A 70 5.72 -4.61 -20.23
C GLY A 70 5.74 -4.05 -18.80
N GLY A 71 6.46 -4.75 -17.93
CA GLY A 71 6.67 -4.39 -16.53
C GLY A 71 8.14 -4.28 -16.20
N LEU A 72 8.47 -4.32 -14.92
CA LEU A 72 9.86 -4.17 -14.46
C LEU A 72 10.76 -5.34 -14.88
N GLY A 73 10.18 -6.51 -15.15
CA GLY A 73 10.91 -7.75 -15.42
C GLY A 73 11.78 -8.18 -14.23
N GLU A 74 12.53 -9.28 -14.41
CA GLU A 74 13.42 -9.80 -13.34
C GLU A 74 14.50 -8.79 -12.93
N ALA A 75 15.07 -8.08 -13.90
CA ALA A 75 16.10 -7.09 -13.63
C ALA A 75 15.56 -5.93 -12.76
N GLY A 76 14.35 -5.43 -13.04
CA GLY A 76 13.75 -4.37 -12.23
C GLY A 76 13.37 -4.83 -10.84
N LEU A 77 12.86 -6.05 -10.67
CA LEU A 77 12.61 -6.62 -9.34
C LEU A 77 13.91 -6.80 -8.54
N ALA A 78 14.98 -7.27 -9.19
CA ALA A 78 16.29 -7.41 -8.57
C ALA A 78 16.87 -6.04 -8.17
N ASN A 79 16.66 -5.00 -8.97
CA ASN A 79 17.06 -3.63 -8.63
C ASN A 79 16.29 -3.09 -7.41
N LEU A 80 14.99 -3.36 -7.30
CA LEU A 80 14.21 -3.01 -6.10
C LEU A 80 14.73 -3.74 -4.85
N LYS A 81 15.09 -5.02 -4.97
CA LYS A 81 15.72 -5.77 -3.88
C LYS A 81 17.06 -5.15 -3.48
N ALA A 82 17.94 -4.90 -4.45
CA ALA A 82 19.25 -4.28 -4.21
C ALA A 82 19.14 -2.90 -3.56
N PHE A 83 18.13 -2.11 -3.96
CA PHE A 83 17.83 -0.81 -3.37
C PHE A 83 17.55 -0.92 -1.86
N VAL A 84 16.66 -1.83 -1.46
CA VAL A 84 16.36 -2.04 -0.02
C VAL A 84 17.57 -2.60 0.72
N GLU A 85 18.29 -3.56 0.12
CA GLU A 85 19.51 -4.12 0.73
C GLU A 85 20.59 -3.05 0.97
N ALA A 86 20.67 -2.04 0.11
CA ALA A 86 21.62 -0.93 0.21
C ALA A 86 21.28 0.11 1.28
N GLY A 87 20.08 0.06 1.87
CA GLY A 87 19.63 1.03 2.88
C GLY A 87 18.31 1.72 2.55
N GLY A 88 17.79 1.54 1.34
CA GLY A 88 16.55 2.14 0.90
C GLY A 88 15.33 1.62 1.66
N THR A 89 14.28 2.44 1.70
CA THR A 89 12.98 2.12 2.26
C THR A 89 11.98 1.84 1.15
N LEU A 90 11.31 0.70 1.20
CA LEU A 90 10.23 0.38 0.28
C LEU A 90 8.89 0.52 1.00
N VAL A 91 7.97 1.32 0.47
CA VAL A 91 6.59 1.42 0.99
C VAL A 91 5.68 0.68 0.02
N THR A 92 5.04 -0.40 0.48
CA THR A 92 4.15 -1.21 -0.37
C THR A 92 2.71 -0.97 0.02
N LEU A 93 1.88 -0.58 -0.95
CA LEU A 93 0.46 -0.35 -0.74
C LEU A 93 -0.35 -1.56 -1.18
N ASP A 94 -1.15 -2.10 -0.27
CA ASP A 94 -2.05 -3.23 -0.48
C ASP A 94 -1.38 -4.42 -1.19
N SER A 95 -1.80 -4.76 -2.42
CA SER A 95 -1.31 -5.96 -3.12
C SER A 95 0.19 -5.89 -3.42
N ALA A 96 0.77 -4.69 -3.43
CA ALA A 96 2.22 -4.55 -3.60
C ALA A 96 3.01 -5.19 -2.45
N GLY A 97 2.38 -5.44 -1.30
CA GLY A 97 2.97 -6.21 -0.21
C GLY A 97 3.38 -7.63 -0.63
N GLU A 98 2.80 -8.18 -1.72
CA GLU A 98 3.25 -9.45 -2.32
C GLU A 98 4.72 -9.39 -2.77
N PHE A 99 5.22 -8.24 -3.20
CA PHE A 99 6.65 -8.10 -3.50
C PHE A 99 7.50 -8.36 -2.25
N ALA A 100 7.09 -7.82 -1.10
CA ALA A 100 7.81 -8.04 0.14
C ALA A 100 7.70 -9.49 0.63
N THR A 101 6.50 -10.08 0.63
CA THR A 101 6.29 -11.43 1.17
C THR A 101 6.82 -12.51 0.23
N ASP A 102 6.51 -12.43 -1.06
CA ASP A 102 6.71 -13.53 -1.99
C ASP A 102 8.04 -13.40 -2.77
N TYR A 103 8.53 -12.18 -3.02
CA TYR A 103 9.80 -11.96 -3.73
C TYR A 103 10.99 -11.70 -2.77
N LEU A 104 10.84 -10.82 -1.78
CA LEU A 104 11.91 -10.56 -0.81
C LEU A 104 12.00 -11.65 0.29
N GLY A 105 10.90 -12.36 0.55
CA GLY A 105 10.84 -13.38 1.61
C GLY A 105 10.69 -12.79 3.02
N VAL A 106 10.10 -11.59 3.13
CA VAL A 106 9.76 -10.98 4.43
C VAL A 106 8.83 -11.93 5.20
N ALA A 107 9.08 -12.12 6.49
CA ALA A 107 8.33 -13.02 7.36
C ALA A 107 6.93 -12.49 7.74
N ALA A 108 6.15 -12.07 6.75
CA ALA A 108 4.74 -11.71 6.86
C ALA A 108 3.93 -12.56 5.88
N THR A 109 2.71 -12.93 6.26
CA THR A 109 1.84 -13.75 5.41
C THR A 109 0.46 -13.11 5.35
N ASN A 110 -0.01 -12.81 4.14
CA ASN A 110 -1.37 -12.31 3.93
C ASN A 110 -2.38 -13.43 4.23
N VAL A 111 -3.13 -13.28 5.33
CA VAL A 111 -4.11 -14.28 5.79
C VAL A 111 -5.33 -14.40 4.89
N LEU A 112 -5.55 -13.41 4.02
CA LEU A 112 -6.67 -13.37 3.08
C LEU A 112 -6.30 -13.99 1.72
N LYS A 113 -5.03 -14.35 1.51
CA LYS A 113 -4.58 -14.98 0.26
C LYS A 113 -5.24 -16.35 0.12
N GLY A 114 -6.05 -16.51 -0.92
CA GLY A 114 -6.78 -17.75 -1.20
C GLY A 114 -8.08 -17.94 -0.41
N VAL A 115 -8.46 -16.99 0.46
CA VAL A 115 -9.79 -16.99 1.10
C VAL A 115 -10.83 -16.60 0.07
N SER A 116 -11.95 -17.34 0.01
CA SER A 116 -12.98 -17.07 -0.99
C SER A 116 -13.80 -15.83 -0.63
N ASN A 117 -14.34 -15.14 -1.65
CA ASN A 117 -15.28 -14.03 -1.44
C ASN A 117 -16.60 -14.44 -0.76
N GLN A 118 -16.84 -15.74 -0.57
CA GLN A 118 -18.00 -16.26 0.19
C GLN A 118 -17.71 -16.34 1.69
N GLU A 119 -16.44 -16.37 2.10
CA GLU A 119 -16.01 -16.46 3.49
C GLU A 119 -15.58 -15.09 4.03
N PHE A 120 -14.81 -14.35 3.23
CA PHE A 120 -14.36 -13.00 3.55
C PHE A 120 -14.67 -12.05 2.38
N TYR A 121 -15.40 -10.97 2.65
CA TYR A 121 -15.70 -9.98 1.63
C TYR A 121 -15.81 -8.58 2.22
N CYS A 122 -14.94 -7.69 1.74
CA CYS A 122 -14.93 -6.28 2.11
C CYS A 122 -14.55 -5.45 0.87
N PRO A 123 -15.53 -5.04 0.04
CA PRO A 123 -15.28 -4.35 -1.23
C PRO A 123 -14.97 -2.85 -1.07
N GLY A 124 -14.94 -2.35 0.17
CA GLY A 124 -14.76 -0.93 0.48
C GLY A 124 -15.48 -0.59 1.77
N SER A 125 -14.75 -0.42 2.86
CA SER A 125 -15.31 -0.07 4.18
C SER A 125 -14.32 0.66 5.05
N ILE A 126 -14.83 1.38 6.04
CA ILE A 126 -14.03 2.00 7.08
C ILE A 126 -13.94 1.02 8.23
N LEU A 127 -12.72 0.57 8.51
CA LEU A 127 -12.41 -0.36 9.58
C LEU A 127 -11.58 0.33 10.66
N GLU A 128 -11.78 -0.06 11.91
CA GLU A 128 -10.94 0.33 13.02
C GLU A 128 -9.60 -0.43 12.96
N VAL A 129 -8.51 0.30 13.17
CA VAL A 129 -7.15 -0.22 13.33
C VAL A 129 -6.59 0.35 14.62
N ASP A 130 -6.13 -0.52 15.51
CA ASP A 130 -5.33 -0.16 16.67
C ASP A 130 -3.90 0.16 16.20
N VAL A 131 -3.38 1.33 16.58
CA VAL A 131 -2.11 1.88 16.07
C VAL A 131 -1.17 2.21 17.23
N ASP A 132 0.08 1.78 17.10
CA ASP A 132 1.19 2.20 17.95
C ASP A 132 1.68 3.61 17.55
N THR A 133 1.12 4.62 18.19
CA THR A 133 1.43 6.04 17.91
C THR A 133 2.82 6.48 18.38
N ALA A 134 3.57 5.63 19.08
CA ALA A 134 4.97 5.88 19.41
C ALA A 134 5.91 5.63 18.22
N HIS A 135 5.45 4.91 17.21
CA HIS A 135 6.23 4.63 16.01
C HIS A 135 6.23 5.84 15.05
N PRO A 136 7.37 6.22 14.43
CA PRO A 136 7.45 7.39 13.54
C PRO A 136 6.45 7.38 12.37
N VAL A 137 6.25 6.21 11.76
CA VAL A 137 5.23 6.01 10.70
C VAL A 137 3.80 6.37 11.17
N ALA A 138 3.52 6.24 12.46
CA ALA A 138 2.22 6.51 13.06
C ALA A 138 2.12 7.87 13.78
N TYR A 139 3.12 8.75 13.66
CA TYR A 139 3.07 10.06 14.31
C TYR A 139 1.86 10.89 13.87
N GLY A 140 1.16 11.41 14.89
CA GLY A 140 -0.05 12.22 14.72
C GLY A 140 -1.32 11.43 14.38
N LEU A 141 -1.28 10.08 14.34
CA LEU A 141 -2.49 9.26 14.30
C LEU A 141 -3.11 9.13 15.69
N SER A 142 -4.40 8.76 15.74
CA SER A 142 -5.06 8.34 16.97
C SER A 142 -4.75 6.86 17.25
N PRO A 143 -4.67 6.42 18.52
CA PRO A 143 -4.47 5.00 18.85
C PRO A 143 -5.52 4.07 18.25
N GLN A 144 -6.75 4.56 18.08
CA GLN A 144 -7.80 3.91 17.29
C GLN A 144 -8.02 4.76 16.03
N THR A 145 -7.57 4.26 14.89
CA THR A 145 -7.64 4.96 13.61
C THR A 145 -8.64 4.29 12.68
N ALA A 146 -9.48 5.10 12.03
CA ALA A 146 -10.37 4.66 10.98
C ALA A 146 -9.60 4.55 9.65
N ALA A 147 -9.37 3.32 9.18
CA ALA A 147 -8.66 3.02 7.94
C ALA A 147 -9.62 2.55 6.85
N TYR A 148 -9.40 3.00 5.60
CA TYR A 148 -10.21 2.56 4.47
C TYR A 148 -9.66 1.26 3.88
N PHE A 149 -10.42 0.17 4.03
CA PHE A 149 -10.11 -1.16 3.54
C PHE A 149 -10.84 -1.44 2.23
N VAL A 150 -10.11 -1.89 1.19
CA VAL A 150 -10.70 -2.17 -0.13
C VAL A 150 -9.97 -3.33 -0.78
N HIS A 151 -10.49 -4.55 -0.56
CA HIS A 151 -9.78 -5.78 -0.94
C HIS A 151 -8.31 -5.80 -0.45
N SER A 152 -8.06 -5.16 0.69
CA SER A 152 -6.72 -4.94 1.23
C SER A 152 -6.21 -6.21 1.94
N PRO A 153 -4.90 -6.38 2.10
CA PRO A 153 -4.34 -7.52 2.82
C PRO A 153 -4.39 -7.31 4.35
N ALA A 154 -4.30 -8.42 5.09
CA ALA A 154 -4.05 -8.43 6.53
C ALA A 154 -3.01 -9.51 6.82
N TYR A 155 -2.11 -9.28 7.77
CA TYR A 155 -0.91 -10.11 7.92
C TYR A 155 -0.84 -10.84 9.26
N THR A 156 -0.44 -12.12 9.22
CA THR A 156 0.34 -12.68 10.33
C THR A 156 1.79 -12.29 10.16
N VAL A 157 2.45 -12.00 11.27
CA VAL A 157 3.79 -11.41 11.30
C VAL A 157 4.70 -12.31 12.13
N GLY A 158 5.83 -12.70 11.56
CA GLY A 158 6.87 -13.48 12.21
C GLY A 158 7.79 -12.64 13.08
N GLU A 159 8.77 -13.29 13.70
CA GLU A 159 9.74 -12.63 14.58
C GLU A 159 10.58 -11.57 13.85
N GLY A 160 10.97 -10.51 14.57
CA GLY A 160 11.84 -9.44 14.05
C GLY A 160 11.14 -8.33 13.26
N LEU A 161 9.84 -8.47 12.96
CA LEU A 161 9.03 -7.43 12.33
C LEU A 161 8.29 -6.59 13.39
N ARG A 162 8.11 -5.30 13.12
CA ARG A 162 7.37 -4.38 14.00
C ARG A 162 5.95 -4.19 13.48
N VAL A 163 4.97 -4.65 14.26
CA VAL A 163 3.55 -4.33 14.01
C VAL A 163 3.29 -2.92 14.49
N ILE A 164 2.94 -2.02 13.57
CA ILE A 164 2.62 -0.61 13.86
C ILE A 164 1.11 -0.44 13.96
N GLY A 165 0.35 -1.22 13.19
CA GLY A 165 -1.11 -1.21 13.25
C GLY A 165 -1.70 -2.60 13.06
N SER A 166 -2.75 -2.91 13.81
CA SER A 166 -3.47 -4.18 13.74
C SER A 166 -4.97 -3.97 13.84
N TYR A 167 -5.75 -4.85 13.23
CA TYR A 167 -7.17 -4.90 13.51
C TYR A 167 -7.39 -5.37 14.96
N PRO A 168 -8.37 -4.84 15.66
CA PRO A 168 -8.61 -5.16 17.05
C PRO A 168 -8.93 -6.65 17.25
N GLN A 169 -8.41 -7.21 18.35
CA GLN A 169 -8.63 -8.61 18.71
C GLN A 169 -10.00 -8.78 19.40
N GLY A 170 -10.77 -9.78 18.98
CA GLY A 170 -12.01 -10.17 19.65
C GLY A 170 -13.19 -9.20 19.51
N LYS A 171 -13.09 -8.18 18.65
CA LYS A 171 -14.21 -7.30 18.28
C LYS A 171 -14.29 -7.11 16.78
N ASP A 172 -15.49 -6.84 16.28
CA ASP A 172 -15.70 -6.48 14.88
C ASP A 172 -15.03 -5.13 14.58
N PRO A 173 -14.11 -5.04 13.61
CA PRO A 173 -13.47 -3.77 13.26
C PRO A 173 -14.36 -2.86 12.40
N LEU A 174 -15.53 -3.29 11.94
CA LEU A 174 -16.36 -2.48 11.04
C LEU A 174 -16.89 -1.21 11.73
N LEU A 175 -16.47 -0.05 11.23
CA LEU A 175 -17.02 1.25 11.63
C LEU A 175 -18.11 1.71 10.65
N SER A 176 -17.91 1.47 9.34
CA SER A 176 -18.89 1.83 8.31
C SER A 176 -18.69 1.02 7.03
N GLY A 177 -19.79 0.55 6.44
CA GLY A 177 -19.78 -0.18 5.16
C GLY A 177 -20.23 -1.63 5.31
N TRP A 178 -19.54 -2.52 4.60
CA TRP A 178 -19.83 -3.94 4.54
C TRP A 178 -18.55 -4.77 4.77
N LEU A 179 -18.56 -5.55 5.85
CA LEU A 179 -17.53 -6.53 6.15
C LEU A 179 -18.18 -7.88 6.43
N MET A 180 -17.82 -8.87 5.63
CA MET A 180 -18.16 -10.27 5.87
C MET A 180 -16.90 -11.03 6.30
N GLY A 181 -17.03 -11.85 7.33
CA GLY A 181 -15.94 -12.65 7.89
C GLY A 181 -14.91 -11.87 8.73
N PRO A 182 -15.30 -10.97 9.65
CA PRO A 182 -14.34 -10.16 10.43
C PRO A 182 -13.31 -11.00 11.20
N GLN A 183 -13.66 -12.23 11.60
CA GLN A 183 -12.76 -13.16 12.30
C GLN A 183 -11.49 -13.52 11.52
N PHE A 184 -11.47 -13.37 10.19
CA PHE A 184 -10.27 -13.63 9.39
C PHE A 184 -9.17 -12.58 9.62
N ILE A 185 -9.54 -11.34 9.97
CA ILE A 185 -8.61 -10.22 10.13
C ILE A 185 -8.42 -9.75 11.57
N GLN A 186 -9.29 -10.16 12.51
CA GLN A 186 -9.15 -9.80 13.93
C GLN A 186 -7.76 -10.18 14.48
N GLY A 187 -7.11 -9.20 15.12
CA GLY A 187 -5.75 -9.32 15.65
C GLY A 187 -4.64 -9.42 14.61
N LYS A 188 -4.96 -9.35 13.31
CA LYS A 188 -3.97 -9.39 12.23
C LYS A 188 -3.42 -8.01 11.98
N ALA A 189 -2.17 -7.95 11.56
CA ALA A 189 -1.51 -6.70 11.28
C ALA A 189 -2.05 -6.07 9.99
N ALA A 190 -2.24 -4.76 10.03
CA ALA A 190 -2.66 -3.92 8.91
C ALA A 190 -1.55 -2.94 8.49
N LEU A 191 -0.57 -2.70 9.36
CA LEU A 191 0.60 -1.86 9.09
C LEU A 191 1.83 -2.46 9.78
N VAL A 192 2.86 -2.78 9.01
CA VAL A 192 4.04 -3.49 9.49
C VAL A 192 5.30 -2.84 8.94
N GLU A 193 6.32 -2.69 9.79
CA GLU A 193 7.69 -2.46 9.36
C GLU A 193 8.47 -3.78 9.40
N ALA A 194 9.18 -4.06 8.32
CA ALA A 194 10.07 -5.21 8.19
C ALA A 194 11.49 -4.74 7.86
N PRO A 195 12.46 -4.92 8.77
CA PRO A 195 13.87 -4.72 8.44
C PRO A 195 14.30 -5.66 7.29
N TYR A 196 15.11 -5.16 6.36
CA TYR A 196 15.61 -5.98 5.24
C TYR A 196 16.97 -5.48 4.75
N GLY A 197 18.01 -6.31 4.90
CA GLY A 197 19.39 -5.88 4.65
C GLY A 197 19.75 -4.69 5.54
N LYS A 198 20.19 -3.58 4.94
CA LYS A 198 20.42 -2.31 5.65
C LYS A 198 19.21 -1.39 5.67
N GLY A 199 18.22 -1.68 4.82
CA GLY A 199 17.00 -0.88 4.68
C GLY A 199 15.81 -1.53 5.36
N ARG A 200 14.62 -1.20 4.87
CA ARG A 200 13.35 -1.65 5.45
C ARG A 200 12.22 -1.63 4.45
N VAL A 201 11.16 -2.35 4.77
CA VAL A 201 9.91 -2.39 4.01
C VAL A 201 8.75 -2.02 4.93
N ILE A 202 7.94 -1.05 4.52
CA ILE A 202 6.68 -0.68 5.18
C ILE A 202 5.52 -1.29 4.41
N LEU A 203 4.90 -2.31 5.00
CA LEU A 203 3.71 -2.99 4.50
C LEU A 203 2.46 -2.25 4.95
N VAL A 204 1.72 -1.64 4.01
CA VAL A 204 0.48 -0.92 4.29
C VAL A 204 -0.71 -1.71 3.75
N GLY A 205 -1.46 -2.36 4.63
CA GLY A 205 -2.62 -3.20 4.31
C GLY A 205 -3.96 -2.47 4.35
N PHE A 206 -3.97 -1.19 3.99
CA PHE A 206 -5.16 -0.36 3.81
C PHE A 206 -4.84 0.84 2.93
N ARG A 207 -5.86 1.52 2.41
CA ARG A 207 -5.67 2.64 1.51
C ARG A 207 -5.33 3.93 2.25
N THR A 208 -4.14 4.45 2.03
CA THR A 208 -3.74 5.79 2.50
C THR A 208 -4.04 6.85 1.45
N GLN A 209 -3.96 6.52 0.16
CA GLN A 209 -4.04 7.44 -0.97
C GLN A 209 -5.40 7.53 -1.67
N HIS A 210 -6.34 6.63 -1.37
CA HIS A 210 -7.55 6.41 -2.18
C HIS A 210 -8.34 7.69 -2.44
N ARG A 211 -8.35 8.14 -3.70
CA ARG A 211 -9.18 9.26 -4.20
C ARG A 211 -9.05 10.59 -3.43
N GLY A 212 -7.99 10.83 -2.66
CA GLY A 212 -7.91 12.08 -1.91
C GLY A 212 -8.78 12.12 -0.63
N GLN A 213 -9.37 11.00 -0.20
CA GLN A 213 -10.37 10.96 0.88
C GLN A 213 -9.89 10.45 2.26
N PRO A 214 -8.93 9.49 2.40
CA PRO A 214 -8.48 8.98 3.69
C PRO A 214 -7.63 9.98 4.52
N HIS A 215 -8.18 11.12 4.87
CA HIS A 215 -7.48 12.17 5.62
C HIS A 215 -6.90 11.69 6.96
N GLY A 216 -7.54 10.71 7.60
CA GLY A 216 -7.06 10.10 8.84
C GLY A 216 -5.78 9.27 8.66
N THR A 217 -5.59 8.63 7.51
CA THR A 217 -4.48 7.70 7.25
C THR A 217 -3.42 8.24 6.29
N TYR A 218 -3.60 9.42 5.69
CA TYR A 218 -2.57 10.08 4.88
C TYR A 218 -1.21 10.17 5.57
N LYS A 219 -1.24 10.45 6.86
CA LYS A 219 -0.04 10.57 7.68
C LYS A 219 0.82 9.32 7.59
N VAL A 220 0.27 8.12 7.49
CA VAL A 220 1.07 6.89 7.33
C VAL A 220 1.94 6.97 6.07
N LEU A 221 1.38 7.42 4.94
CA LEU A 221 2.14 7.54 3.70
C LEU A 221 3.23 8.61 3.81
N PHE A 222 2.89 9.81 4.26
CA PHE A 222 3.85 10.91 4.38
C PHE A 222 4.91 10.63 5.43
N ASN A 223 4.53 10.13 6.60
CA ASN A 223 5.46 9.74 7.65
C ASN A 223 6.40 8.63 7.16
N SER A 224 5.93 7.68 6.35
CA SER A 224 6.82 6.66 5.77
C SER A 224 7.87 7.28 4.83
N ILE A 225 7.50 8.31 4.07
CA ILE A 225 8.45 9.06 3.22
C ILE A 225 9.50 9.76 4.09
N PHE A 226 9.08 10.47 5.13
CA PHE A 226 10.02 11.18 6.02
C PHE A 226 10.87 10.23 6.85
N TYR A 227 10.27 9.13 7.32
CA TYR A 227 10.94 8.14 8.16
C TYR A 227 12.00 7.36 7.39
N GLY A 228 11.75 7.04 6.12
CA GLY A 228 12.73 6.34 5.30
C GLY A 228 13.99 7.17 4.99
N ALA A 229 13.88 8.50 5.04
CA ALA A 229 14.99 9.44 4.91
C ALA A 229 15.61 9.87 6.26
N ALA A 230 15.12 9.33 7.38
CA ALA A 230 15.57 9.74 8.71
C ALA A 230 16.77 8.92 9.18
N GLU A 231 17.80 9.61 9.69
CA GLU A 231 18.92 9.00 10.39
C GLU A 231 18.69 9.05 11.91
N PRO A 232 19.12 8.02 12.67
CA PRO A 232 19.12 8.09 14.13
C PRO A 232 19.95 9.30 14.59
N VAL A 233 19.41 10.06 15.55
CA VAL A 233 20.19 11.10 16.22
C VAL A 233 20.99 10.42 17.34
N ASP A 234 22.32 10.48 17.26
CA ASP A 234 23.25 10.01 18.30
C ASP A 234 23.11 10.78 19.63
#